data_AF-X1N7B4-F1
#
_entry.id   AF-X1N7B4-F1
#
_cell.length_a   1.000
_cell.length_b   1.000
_cell.length_c   1.000
_cell.angle_alpha   90.00
_cell.angle_beta   90.00
_cell.angle_gamma   90.00
#
_symmetry.space_group_name_H-M   'P 1'
#
loop_
_entity.id
_entity.type
_entity.pdbx_description
1 polymer ?
#
loop_
_entity_poly.entity_id
_entity_poly.type
_entity_poly.pdbx_seq_one_letter_code
_entity_poly.pdbx_strand_id
1 'polypeptide(L)'
;MAELSDVITFLGTAGARFVVTRQFLASGGAWLSLGNTQILLDPGPGSLVQVAKRKLDPSKLEAIILSHKHLDHSGDINIMIEAMTNGGKKSGA
;
A
#
# COMPACT_ATOMS: atom_id res chain seq x y z
N MET A 1 22.72 0.58 17.74
CA MET A 1 21.34 0.65 17.20
C MET A 1 21.20 -0.55 16.26
N ALA A 2 20.08 -1.26 16.27
CA ALA A 2 19.89 -2.35 15.31
C ALA A 2 19.80 -1.72 13.91
N GLU A 3 20.63 -2.18 12.98
CA GLU A 3 20.51 -1.81 11.56
C GLU A 3 19.14 -2.26 11.07
N LEU A 4 18.33 -1.31 10.61
CA LEU A 4 17.02 -1.58 10.06
C LEU A 4 17.21 -2.08 8.63
N SER A 5 16.86 -3.34 8.37
CA SER A 5 17.00 -3.95 7.05
C SER A 5 15.95 -3.44 6.07
N ASP A 6 16.35 -3.18 4.83
CA ASP A 6 15.42 -2.88 3.75
C ASP A 6 14.62 -4.13 3.34
N VAL A 7 13.30 -4.03 3.31
CA VAL A 7 12.37 -5.13 3.01
C VAL A 7 11.27 -4.67 2.07
N ILE A 8 10.99 -5.47 1.04
CA ILE A 8 9.82 -5.32 0.18
C ILE A 8 8.80 -6.41 0.55
N THR A 9 7.61 -5.99 0.96
CA THR A 9 6.49 -6.90 1.24
C THR A 9 5.42 -6.77 0.16
N PHE A 10 5.24 -7.80 -0.64
CA PHE A 10 4.18 -7.83 -1.64
C PHE A 10 2.81 -8.02 -0.97
N LEU A 11 1.93 -7.03 -1.13
CA LEU A 11 0.54 -7.05 -0.67
C LEU A 11 -0.35 -7.74 -1.71
N GLY A 12 0.06 -7.68 -2.98
CA GLY A 12 -0.51 -8.43 -4.09
C GLY A 12 0.44 -8.41 -5.28
N THR A 13 0.30 -9.39 -6.17
CA THR A 13 1.11 -9.53 -7.40
C THR A 13 0.24 -9.63 -8.66
N ALA A 14 -1.07 -9.46 -8.51
CA ALA A 14 -1.99 -9.43 -9.64
C ALA A 14 -1.71 -8.20 -10.52
N GLY A 15 -1.83 -8.40 -11.82
CA GLY A 15 -1.94 -7.34 -12.82
C GLY A 15 -3.05 -7.69 -13.81
N ALA A 16 -3.43 -6.70 -14.62
CA ALA A 16 -4.52 -6.79 -15.58
C ALA A 16 -5.92 -6.92 -14.96
N ARG A 17 -6.85 -6.17 -15.56
CA ARG A 17 -8.22 -5.98 -15.07
C ARG A 17 -8.97 -7.29 -14.82
N PHE A 18 -8.75 -8.32 -15.64
CA PHE A 18 -9.46 -9.60 -15.51
C PHE A 18 -9.01 -10.44 -14.32
N VAL A 19 -7.72 -10.41 -13.96
CA VAL A 19 -7.20 -11.13 -12.79
C VAL A 19 -7.73 -10.47 -11.51
N VAL A 20 -7.70 -9.14 -11.48
CA VAL A 20 -8.12 -8.33 -10.33
C VAL A 20 -9.64 -8.38 -10.12
N THR A 21 -10.44 -8.21 -11.18
CA THR A 21 -11.91 -8.24 -11.07
C THR A 21 -12.45 -9.60 -10.64
N ARG A 22 -11.73 -10.69 -10.96
CA ARG A 22 -12.05 -12.05 -10.49
C ARG A 22 -11.36 -12.43 -9.19
N GLN A 23 -10.50 -11.57 -8.66
CA GLN A 23 -9.70 -11.79 -7.46
C GLN A 23 -8.92 -13.12 -7.49
N PHE A 24 -8.40 -13.51 -8.67
CA PHE A 24 -7.57 -14.72 -8.78
C PHE A 24 -6.24 -14.57 -8.04
N LEU A 25 -5.70 -13.36 -8.03
CA LEU A 25 -4.57 -12.94 -7.21
C LEU A 25 -4.92 -11.59 -6.58
N ALA A 26 -4.33 -11.30 -5.42
CA ALA A 26 -4.48 -10.00 -4.79
C ALA A 26 -3.71 -8.92 -5.57
N SER A 27 -4.22 -7.69 -5.58
CA SER A 27 -3.65 -6.51 -6.24
C SER A 27 -3.30 -5.39 -5.26
N GLY A 28 -2.95 -5.72 -4.02
CA GLY A 28 -2.75 -4.71 -2.97
C GLY A 28 -1.50 -3.83 -3.12
N GLY A 29 -0.67 -4.06 -4.14
CA GLY A 29 0.60 -3.36 -4.35
C GLY A 29 1.77 -3.94 -3.55
N ALA A 30 2.73 -3.09 -3.21
CA ALA A 30 3.90 -3.45 -2.40
C ALA A 30 4.16 -2.43 -1.29
N TRP A 31 4.53 -2.93 -0.12
CA TRP A 31 4.96 -2.13 1.01
C TRP A 31 6.47 -2.16 1.10
N LEU A 32 7.10 -0.99 1.02
CA LEU A 32 8.55 -0.81 1.09
C LEU A 32 8.90 -0.32 2.50
N SER A 33 9.66 -1.13 3.22
CA SER A 33 10.30 -0.73 4.47
C SER A 33 11.76 -0.45 4.16
N LEU A 34 12.12 0.83 4.05
CA LEU A 34 13.47 1.29 3.70
C LEU A 34 14.05 2.02 4.91
N GLY A 35 14.86 1.33 5.72
CA GLY A 35 15.24 1.80 7.06
C GLY A 35 14.03 2.16 7.93
N ASN A 36 13.88 3.45 8.26
CA ASN A 36 12.75 3.99 9.02
C ASN A 36 11.59 4.50 8.15
N THR A 37 11.72 4.45 6.83
CA THR A 37 10.74 5.01 5.90
C THR A 37 9.83 3.92 5.35
N GLN A 38 8.54 4.10 5.51
CA GLN A 38 7.48 3.23 5.06
C GLN A 38 6.75 3.85 3.87
N ILE A 39 6.79 3.14 2.74
CA ILE A 39 6.20 3.61 1.48
C ILE A 39 5.25 2.54 0.96
N LEU A 40 4.09 2.96 0.50
CA LEU A 40 3.15 2.09 -0.21
C LEU A 40 3.21 2.38 -1.71
N LEU A 41 3.46 1.37 -2.52
CA LEU A 41 3.48 1.45 -3.97
C LEU A 41 2.22 0.79 -4.55
N ASP A 42 1.51 1.52 -5.41
CA ASP A 42 0.36 1.05 -6.20
C ASP A 42 -0.72 0.31 -5.39
N PRO A 43 -1.43 1.02 -4.48
CA PRO A 43 -2.54 0.46 -3.72
C PRO A 43 -3.75 0.14 -4.62
N GLY A 44 -3.71 -1.01 -5.29
CA GLY A 44 -4.84 -1.57 -6.01
C GLY A 44 -5.92 -2.16 -5.10
N PRO A 45 -6.96 -2.78 -5.67
CA PRO A 45 -8.15 -3.19 -4.93
C PRO A 45 -7.82 -4.17 -3.80
N GLY A 46 -8.27 -3.86 -2.60
CA GLY A 46 -8.05 -4.66 -1.40
C GLY A 46 -6.68 -4.45 -0.72
N SER A 47 -5.92 -3.43 -1.10
CA SER A 47 -4.67 -3.04 -0.44
C SER A 47 -4.83 -2.88 1.07
N LEU A 48 -5.86 -2.16 1.55
CA LEU A 48 -6.09 -1.97 2.99
C LEU A 48 -6.25 -3.32 3.73
N VAL A 49 -6.99 -4.24 3.13
CA VAL A 49 -7.20 -5.58 3.68
C VAL A 49 -5.90 -6.37 3.73
N GLN A 50 -5.05 -6.26 2.70
CA GLN A 50 -3.77 -6.95 2.63
C GLN A 50 -2.73 -6.39 3.61
N VAL A 51 -2.76 -5.07 3.85
CA VAL A 51 -1.99 -4.37 4.90
C VAL A 51 -2.39 -4.89 6.28
N ALA A 52 -3.68 -4.88 6.59
CA ALA A 52 -4.19 -5.37 7.88
C ALA A 52 -3.84 -6.84 8.12
N LYS A 53 -3.99 -7.71 7.10
CA LYS A 53 -3.62 -9.13 7.17
C LYS A 53 -2.14 -9.37 7.51
N ARG A 54 -1.26 -8.48 7.06
CA ARG A 54 0.19 -8.55 7.33
C ARG A 54 0.61 -7.79 8.59
N LYS A 55 -0.34 -7.25 9.35
CA LYS A 55 -0.09 -6.47 10.57
C LYS A 55 0.78 -5.24 10.31
N LEU A 56 0.67 -4.67 9.12
CA LEU A 56 1.29 -3.39 8.76
C LEU A 56 0.37 -2.26 9.22
N ASP A 57 0.97 -1.12 9.58
CA ASP A 57 0.26 0.02 10.13
C ASP A 57 0.26 1.17 9.11
N PRO A 58 -0.87 1.45 8.42
CA PRO A 58 -0.95 2.52 7.43
C PRO A 58 -0.69 3.90 8.01
N SER A 59 -0.89 4.12 9.32
CA SER A 59 -0.60 5.42 9.96
C SER A 59 0.89 5.73 10.03
N LYS A 60 1.76 4.72 9.80
CA LYS A 60 3.20 4.87 9.69
C LYS A 60 3.69 5.15 8.27
N LEU A 61 2.80 5.22 7.28
CA LEU A 61 3.23 5.59 5.93
C LEU A 61 3.72 7.04 5.90
N GLU A 62 4.89 7.25 5.30
CA GLU A 62 5.39 8.58 4.95
C GLU A 62 5.00 8.97 3.52
N ALA A 63 4.81 7.97 2.64
CA ALA A 63 4.45 8.22 1.26
C ALA A 63 3.59 7.10 0.64
N ILE A 64 2.76 7.50 -0.31
CA ILE A 64 2.09 6.60 -1.26
C ILE A 64 2.55 7.00 -2.65
N ILE A 65 3.10 6.05 -3.40
CA ILE A 65 3.52 6.23 -4.78
C ILE A 65 2.50 5.52 -5.67
N LEU A 66 1.96 6.25 -6.65
CA LEU A 66 1.09 5.69 -7.68
C LEU A 66 1.79 5.79 -9.03
N SER A 67 2.06 4.66 -9.67
CA SER A 67 2.68 4.60 -11.00
C SER A 67 1.75 5.17 -12.07
N HIS A 68 0.47 4.80 -12.07
CA HIS A 68 -0.56 5.29 -12.98
C HIS A 68 -1.97 4.99 -12.48
N LYS A 69 -2.99 5.60 -13.09
CA LYS A 69 -4.39 5.60 -12.62
C LYS A 69 -5.25 4.37 -12.98
N HIS A 70 -4.65 3.25 -13.39
CA HIS A 70 -5.47 2.07 -13.66
C HIS A 70 -5.96 1.45 -12.36
N LEU A 71 -7.19 0.91 -12.38
CA LEU A 71 -7.87 0.44 -11.18
C LEU A 71 -7.09 -0.63 -10.44
N ASP A 72 -6.38 -1.51 -11.14
CA ASP A 72 -5.52 -2.54 -10.56
C ASP A 72 -4.32 -1.99 -9.76
N HIS A 73 -4.02 -0.70 -9.89
CA HIS A 73 -2.97 0.01 -9.14
C HIS A 73 -3.50 1.11 -8.21
N SER A 74 -4.71 1.64 -8.47
CA SER A 74 -5.24 2.82 -7.79
C SER A 74 -6.53 2.58 -7.01
N GLY A 75 -7.03 1.34 -6.97
CA GLY A 75 -8.35 1.01 -6.42
C GLY A 75 -8.57 1.44 -4.96
N ASP A 76 -7.54 1.32 -4.12
CA ASP A 76 -7.61 1.63 -2.69
C ASP A 76 -6.85 2.92 -2.32
N ILE A 77 -6.42 3.73 -3.31
CA ILE A 77 -5.56 4.89 -3.03
C ILE A 77 -6.18 5.87 -2.03
N ASN A 78 -7.47 6.19 -2.18
CA ASN A 78 -8.14 7.18 -1.32
C ASN A 78 -8.22 6.71 0.14
N ILE A 79 -8.56 5.44 0.36
CA ILE A 79 -8.68 4.92 1.72
C ILE A 79 -7.30 4.77 2.38
N MET A 80 -6.26 4.47 1.59
CA MET A 80 -4.89 4.45 2.11
C MET A 80 -4.37 5.84 2.46
N ILE A 81 -4.72 6.88 1.69
CA ILE A 81 -4.41 8.28 2.04
C ILE A 81 -5.12 8.68 3.35
N GLU A 82 -6.40 8.35 3.50
CA GLU A 82 -7.16 8.59 4.73
C GLU A 82 -6.50 7.91 5.94
N ALA A 83 -6.11 6.64 5.78
CA ALA A 83 -5.45 5.88 6.83
C ALA A 83 -4.04 6.43 7.17
N MET A 84 -3.27 6.82 6.16
CA MET A 84 -1.95 7.47 6.31
C MET A 84 -2.06 8.79 7.09
N THR A 85 -3.08 9.59 6.80
CA THR A 85 -3.29 10.89 7.43
C THR A 85 -4.07 10.79 8.76
N ASN A 86 -4.44 9.58 9.19
CA ASN A 86 -5.32 9.35 10.35
C ASN A 86 -6.60 10.20 10.31
N GLY A 87 -7.23 10.23 9.13
CA GLY A 87 -8.38 11.07 8.81
C GLY A 87 -8.07 12.57 8.83
N GLY A 88 -6.95 12.96 8.21
CA GLY A 88 -6.50 14.36 8.14
C GLY A 88 -5.91 14.93 9.44
N LYS A 89 -5.78 14.14 10.51
CA LYS A 89 -5.18 14.59 11.78
C LYS A 89 -3.66 14.71 11.73
N LYS A 90 -3.02 13.94 10.85
CA LYS A 90 -1.63 14.17 10.43
C LYS A 90 -1.65 15.14 9.26
N SER A 91 -1.15 16.35 9.47
CA SER A 91 -0.79 17.24 8.35
C SER A 91 0.40 16.63 7.63
N GLY A 92 0.34 16.54 6.30
CA GLY A 92 1.55 16.36 5.50
C GLY A 92 2.54 17.47 5.86
N ALA A 93 3.78 17.11 6.13
CA ALA A 93 4.85 18.08 6.34
C ALA A 93 5.04 18.93 5.07
#